data_AF-A0A2G6HWR7-F1
#
_entry.id   AF-A0A2G6HWR7-F1
#
_cell.length_a   1.000
_cell.length_b   1.000
_cell.length_c   1.000
_cell.angle_alpha   90.00
_cell.angle_beta   90.00
_cell.angle_gamma   90.00
#
_symmetry.space_group_name_H-M   'P 1'
#
loop_
_entity.id
_entity.type
_entity.pdbx_description
1 polymer ?
#
loop_
_entity_poly.entity_id
_entity_poly.type
_entity_poly.pdbx_seq_one_letter_code
_entity_poly.pdbx_strand_id
1 'polypeptide(L)'
;MLCDKPTVLKLEQPLCRKNKSLSIRMQLNETWTPEPPWQAIKLQDGQSVRLTAALISDKGDHYYPKAIGAGGGLEICFRDSVPKDAGIVKITLGCTYPLTAQNIVWVDWKPK
;
A
#
# COMPACT_ATOMS: atom_id res chain seq x y z
N MET A 1 5.75 -11.50 5.45
CA MET A 1 5.25 -12.28 4.31
C MET A 1 3.83 -11.80 4.03
N LEU A 2 3.59 -11.24 2.85
CA LEU A 2 2.24 -10.95 2.38
C LEU A 2 1.70 -12.26 1.79
N CYS A 3 0.48 -12.64 2.13
CA CYS A 3 -0.16 -13.88 1.67
C CYS A 3 -1.56 -13.58 1.11
N ASP A 4 -2.24 -14.60 0.61
CA ASP A 4 -3.62 -14.52 0.09
C ASP A 4 -4.62 -13.99 1.16
N LYS A 5 -4.28 -14.17 2.45
CA LYS A 5 -4.94 -13.46 3.54
C LYS A 5 -4.29 -12.08 3.76
N PRO A 6 -5.05 -10.97 3.68
CA PRO A 6 -4.51 -9.64 3.86
C PRO A 6 -3.93 -9.48 5.26
N THR A 7 -2.69 -9.00 5.32
CA THR A 7 -2.04 -8.57 6.54
C THR A 7 -2.70 -7.28 7.02
N VAL A 8 -3.14 -7.28 8.27
CA VAL A 8 -3.75 -6.10 8.90
C VAL A 8 -2.73 -5.46 9.84
N LEU A 9 -2.36 -4.23 9.53
CA LEU A 9 -1.51 -3.39 10.37
C LEU A 9 -2.41 -2.42 11.12
N LYS A 10 -2.45 -2.55 12.45
CA LYS A 10 -3.09 -1.58 13.34
C LYS A 10 -2.08 -0.49 13.67
N LEU A 11 -2.50 0.76 13.58
CA LEU A 11 -1.66 1.91 13.91
C LEU A 11 -1.81 2.24 15.40
N GLU A 12 -0.71 2.56 16.06
CA GLU A 12 -0.70 2.93 17.49
C GLU A 12 -1.46 4.23 17.76
N GLN A 13 -1.51 5.11 16.76
CA GLN A 13 -2.28 6.34 16.78
C GLN A 13 -2.87 6.62 15.39
N PRO A 14 -3.99 7.37 15.30
CA PRO A 14 -4.54 7.77 14.01
C PRO A 14 -3.55 8.62 13.22
N LEU A 15 -3.44 8.35 11.92
CA LEU A 15 -2.61 9.13 11.00
C LEU A 15 -3.46 9.90 10.00
N CYS A 16 -3.04 11.12 9.66
CA CYS A 16 -3.64 11.95 8.62
C CYS A 16 -2.65 12.20 7.48
N ARG A 17 -3.15 12.55 6.30
CA ARG A 17 -2.28 12.96 5.19
C ARG A 17 -1.58 14.29 5.53
N LYS A 18 -0.27 14.33 5.28
CA LYS A 18 0.55 15.54 5.36
C LYS A 18 0.41 16.38 4.09
N ASN A 19 0.41 15.72 2.93
CA ASN A 19 0.39 16.31 1.59
C ASN A 19 -0.78 15.75 0.73
N LYS A 20 -0.90 16.22 -0.52
CA LYS A 20 -1.89 15.69 -1.49
C LYS A 20 -1.63 14.24 -1.89
N SER A 21 -0.35 13.87 -1.91
CA SER A 21 0.13 12.51 -2.08
C SER A 21 0.23 11.82 -0.72
N LEU A 22 -0.09 10.53 -0.73
CA LEU A 22 0.12 9.63 0.39
C LEU A 22 0.45 8.27 -0.21
N SER A 23 1.52 7.64 0.28
CA SER A 23 1.92 6.34 -0.22
C SER A 23 2.46 5.43 0.87
N ILE A 24 2.43 4.14 0.54
CA ILE A 24 3.11 3.08 1.28
C ILE A 24 4.22 2.61 0.35
N ARG A 25 5.46 2.68 0.81
CA ARG A 25 6.62 2.15 0.08
C ARG A 25 7.07 0.89 0.76
N MET A 26 7.41 -0.12 -0.03
CA MET A 26 8.03 -1.34 0.46
C MET A 26 9.06 -1.83 -0.54
N GLN A 27 10.07 -2.54 -0.05
CA GLN A 27 11.02 -3.26 -0.89
C GLN A 27 10.58 -4.72 -0.95
N LEU A 28 10.60 -5.29 -2.15
CA LEU A 28 10.39 -6.72 -2.35
C LEU A 28 11.75 -7.38 -2.52
N ASN A 29 11.90 -8.58 -1.98
CA ASN A 29 13.11 -9.38 -2.20
C ASN A 29 13.10 -10.03 -3.59
N GLU A 30 11.91 -10.28 -4.12
CA GLU A 30 11.70 -10.82 -5.44
C GLU A 30 12.05 -9.77 -6.50
N THR A 31 12.57 -10.20 -7.66
CA THR A 31 12.72 -9.30 -8.82
C THR A 31 11.38 -9.17 -9.52
N TRP A 32 10.95 -7.93 -9.77
CA TRP A 32 9.64 -7.65 -10.34
C TRP A 32 9.67 -6.43 -11.26
N THR A 33 8.63 -6.29 -12.07
CA THR A 33 8.37 -5.11 -12.90
C THR A 33 6.92 -4.67 -12.73
N PRO A 34 6.63 -3.35 -12.77
CA PRO A 34 5.25 -2.87 -12.71
C PRO A 34 4.49 -3.32 -13.95
N GLU A 35 3.26 -3.80 -13.77
CA GLU A 35 2.40 -4.22 -14.88
C GLU A 35 1.28 -3.18 -15.09
N PRO A 36 1.26 -2.47 -16.23
CA PRO A 36 0.14 -1.60 -16.60
C PRO A 36 -1.18 -2.39 -16.55
N PRO A 37 -2.27 -1.84 -15.97
CA PRO A 37 -2.48 -0.44 -15.59
C PRO A 37 -2.09 -0.09 -14.14
N TRP A 38 -0.95 -0.61 -13.65
CA TRP A 38 -0.40 -0.33 -12.31
C TRP A 38 -1.29 -0.83 -11.16
N GLN A 39 -1.87 -2.01 -11.36
CA GLN A 39 -2.65 -2.73 -10.33
C GLN A 39 -1.99 -4.05 -9.92
N ALA A 40 -0.93 -4.44 -10.62
CA ALA A 40 -0.20 -5.68 -10.41
C ALA A 40 1.29 -5.47 -10.68
N ILE A 41 2.08 -6.44 -10.25
CA ILE A 41 3.48 -6.57 -10.61
C ILE A 41 3.69 -7.91 -11.29
N LYS A 42 4.69 -7.98 -12.16
CA LYS A 42 5.11 -9.22 -12.80
C LYS A 42 6.46 -9.66 -12.25
N LEU A 43 6.52 -10.87 -11.70
CA LEU A 43 7.74 -11.50 -11.22
C LEU A 43 8.63 -11.98 -12.38
N GLN A 44 9.90 -12.25 -12.09
CA GLN A 44 10.89 -12.67 -13.09
C GLN A 44 10.51 -13.99 -13.80
N ASP A 45 9.82 -14.90 -13.13
CA ASP A 45 9.32 -16.15 -13.70
C ASP A 45 8.09 -15.95 -14.60
N GLY A 46 7.60 -14.71 -14.73
CA GLY A 46 6.45 -14.33 -15.53
C GLY A 46 5.13 -14.32 -14.78
N GLN A 47 5.10 -14.69 -13.49
CA GLN A 47 3.88 -14.68 -12.69
C GLN A 47 3.39 -13.25 -12.43
N SER A 48 2.11 -12.99 -12.73
CA SER A 48 1.44 -11.74 -12.37
C SER A 48 0.89 -11.84 -10.95
N VAL A 49 1.21 -10.85 -10.12
CA VAL A 49 0.81 -10.77 -8.71
C VAL A 49 0.03 -9.48 -8.50
N ARG A 50 -1.26 -9.61 -8.16
CA ARG A 50 -2.09 -8.47 -7.79
C ARG A 50 -1.86 -8.16 -6.32
N LEU A 51 -1.56 -6.90 -6.05
CA LEU A 51 -1.45 -6.35 -4.71
C LEU A 51 -2.74 -5.63 -4.34
N THR A 52 -3.22 -5.86 -3.13
CA THR A 52 -4.40 -5.19 -2.59
C THR A 52 -3.97 -4.36 -1.40
N ALA A 53 -4.47 -3.13 -1.33
CA ALA A 53 -4.27 -2.28 -0.17
C ALA A 53 -5.54 -1.50 0.15
N ALA A 54 -5.81 -1.29 1.43
CA ALA A 54 -6.82 -0.33 1.85
C ALA A 54 -6.39 0.37 3.12
N LEU A 55 -6.79 1.64 3.23
CA LEU A 55 -6.70 2.44 4.45
C LEU A 55 -8.08 2.50 5.07
N ILE A 56 -8.17 2.26 6.38
CA ILE A 56 -9.44 2.30 7.10
C ILE A 56 -9.36 3.41 8.15
N SER A 57 -10.31 4.34 8.11
CA SER A 57 -10.41 5.44 9.07
C SER A 57 -11.02 5.02 10.42
N ASP A 58 -10.88 5.91 11.40
CA ASP A 58 -11.57 5.91 12.69
C ASP A 58 -13.09 5.81 12.54
N LYS A 59 -13.65 6.35 11.45
CA LYS A 59 -15.07 6.28 11.09
C LYS A 59 -15.47 5.00 10.35
N GLY A 60 -14.51 4.15 9.98
CA GLY A 60 -14.75 2.94 9.20
C GLY A 60 -14.73 3.14 7.68
N ASP A 61 -14.48 4.35 7.17
CA ASP A 61 -14.36 4.59 5.73
C ASP A 61 -13.13 3.87 5.15
N HIS A 62 -13.28 3.34 3.92
CA HIS A 62 -12.24 2.63 3.19
C HIS A 62 -11.68 3.46 2.04
N TYR A 63 -10.36 3.54 1.95
CA TYR A 63 -9.66 4.22 0.85
C TYR A 63 -8.72 3.28 0.13
N TYR A 64 -8.80 3.27 -1.20
CA TYR A 64 -8.06 2.34 -2.06
C TYR A 64 -6.99 3.07 -2.87
N PRO A 65 -5.91 2.36 -3.26
CA PRO A 65 -4.83 2.96 -4.03
C PRO A 65 -5.27 3.25 -5.47
N LYS A 66 -4.63 4.25 -6.06
CA LYS A 66 -4.75 4.63 -7.48
C LYS A 66 -3.73 3.93 -8.36
N ALA A 67 -2.55 3.62 -7.82
CA ALA A 67 -1.47 2.99 -8.56
C ALA A 67 -0.56 2.18 -7.63
N ILE A 68 0.04 1.14 -8.19
CA ILE A 68 0.98 0.21 -7.54
C ILE A 68 2.21 0.07 -8.45
N GLY A 69 3.38 0.44 -7.94
CA GLY A 69 4.69 0.27 -8.58
C GLY A 69 5.21 1.54 -9.26
N ALA A 70 6.13 2.25 -8.60
CA ALA A 70 6.96 3.32 -9.16
C ALA A 70 8.23 3.54 -8.31
N GLY A 71 9.35 3.91 -8.95
CA GLY A 71 10.49 4.55 -8.26
C GLY A 71 11.47 3.63 -7.52
N GLY A 72 11.88 2.50 -8.11
CA GLY A 72 12.96 1.65 -7.56
C GLY A 72 12.58 0.79 -6.34
N GLY A 73 11.34 0.94 -5.85
CA GLY A 73 10.67 0.08 -4.87
C GLY A 73 9.19 -0.03 -5.20
N LEU A 74 8.45 -0.81 -4.41
CA LEU A 74 7.01 -0.97 -4.61
C LEU A 74 6.28 0.16 -3.87
N GLU A 75 5.86 1.18 -4.62
CA GLU A 75 5.08 2.29 -4.11
C GLU A 75 3.58 2.09 -4.39
N ILE A 76 2.77 2.12 -3.33
CA ILE A 76 1.31 2.06 -3.37
C ILE A 76 0.76 3.46 -3.09
N CYS A 77 0.18 4.11 -4.10
CA CYS A 77 -0.22 5.52 -4.05
C CYS A 77 -1.72 5.70 -3.80
N PHE A 78 -2.09 6.60 -2.88
CA PHE A 78 -3.48 6.97 -2.56
C PHE A 78 -3.78 8.44 -2.88
N ARG A 79 -3.17 8.99 -3.95
CA ARG A 79 -3.29 10.41 -4.32
C ARG A 79 -4.76 10.83 -4.40
N ASP A 80 -5.08 11.91 -3.69
CA ASP A 80 -6.41 12.53 -3.61
C ASP A 80 -7.58 11.62 -3.17
N SER A 81 -7.34 10.34 -2.85
CA SER A 81 -8.41 9.44 -2.40
C SER A 81 -8.72 9.56 -0.92
N VAL A 82 -7.81 10.13 -0.12
CA VAL A 82 -7.95 10.28 1.33
C VAL A 82 -8.19 11.75 1.71
N PRO A 83 -9.27 12.11 2.42
CA PRO A 83 -9.49 13.45 2.97
C PRO A 83 -8.38 13.89 3.93
N LYS A 84 -8.21 15.22 4.13
CA LYS A 84 -7.09 15.76 4.95
C LYS A 84 -7.23 15.43 6.44
N ASP A 85 -8.46 15.31 6.89
CA ASP A 85 -8.90 15.11 8.27
C ASP A 85 -9.26 13.65 8.58
N ALA A 86 -9.19 12.75 7.59
CA ALA A 86 -9.40 11.33 7.79
C ALA A 86 -8.34 10.77 8.74
N GLY A 87 -8.77 10.24 9.89
CA GLY A 87 -7.89 9.61 10.87
C GLY A 87 -7.74 8.14 10.56
N ILE A 88 -6.71 7.76 9.80
CA ILE A 88 -6.46 6.36 9.44
C ILE A 88 -5.95 5.59 10.65
N VAL A 89 -6.60 4.47 10.97
CA VAL A 89 -6.29 3.63 12.14
C VAL A 89 -5.88 2.21 11.78
N LYS A 90 -6.22 1.74 10.56
CA LYS A 90 -5.79 0.43 10.06
C LYS A 90 -5.37 0.52 8.61
N ILE A 91 -4.43 -0.34 8.25
CA ILE A 91 -3.95 -0.55 6.89
C ILE A 91 -4.04 -2.03 6.60
N THR A 92 -4.65 -2.40 5.48
CA THR A 92 -4.65 -3.77 4.97
C THR A 92 -3.73 -3.85 3.77
N LEU A 93 -2.91 -4.89 3.72
CA LEU A 93 -2.03 -5.21 2.60
C LEU A 93 -2.19 -6.70 2.27
N GLY A 94 -2.50 -7.03 1.03
CA GLY A 94 -2.63 -8.40 0.56
C GLY A 94 -2.02 -8.60 -0.82
N CYS A 95 -1.84 -9.86 -1.20
CA CYS A 95 -1.38 -10.22 -2.52
C CYS A 95 -1.90 -11.60 -2.92
N THR A 96 -2.14 -11.80 -4.21
CA THR A 96 -2.64 -13.09 -4.75
C THR A 96 -1.57 -14.19 -4.76
N TYR A 97 -0.32 -13.85 -4.46
CA TYR A 97 0.80 -14.78 -4.40
C TYR A 97 1.72 -14.39 -3.24
N PRO A 98 2.27 -15.33 -2.47
CA PRO A 98 3.14 -15.00 -1.34
C PRO A 98 4.34 -14.14 -1.74
N LEU A 99 4.51 -12.98 -1.08
CA LEU A 99 5.63 -12.07 -1.32
C LEU A 99 6.36 -11.73 -0.01
N THR A 100 7.66 -11.53 -0.11
CA THR A 100 8.49 -11.10 1.00
C THR A 100 8.80 -9.61 0.89
N ALA A 101 8.02 -8.81 1.62
CA ALA A 101 8.24 -7.37 1.74
C ALA A 101 9.14 -7.03 2.94
N GLN A 102 10.03 -6.05 2.74
CA GLN A 102 10.89 -5.44 3.75
C GLN A 102 10.79 -3.91 3.68
N ASN A 103 11.27 -3.22 4.71
CA ASN A 103 11.36 -1.76 4.75
C ASN A 103 10.03 -1.07 4.36
N ILE A 104 8.95 -1.45 5.03
CA ILE A 104 7.63 -0.83 4.83
C ILE A 104 7.68 0.57 5.46
N VAL A 105 7.58 1.60 4.63
CA VAL A 105 7.66 3.00 5.03
C VAL A 105 6.38 3.74 4.64
N TRP A 106 5.91 4.57 5.57
CA TRP A 106 4.78 5.46 5.40
C TRP A 106 5.29 6.82 4.87
N VAL A 107 4.90 7.21 3.66
CA VAL A 107 5.32 8.48 3.06
C VAL A 107 4.18 9.50 3.07
N ASP A 108 4.50 10.73 3.48
CA ASP A 108 3.54 11.85 3.59
C ASP A 108 2.41 11.64 4.61
N TRP A 109 2.72 10.95 5.72
CA TRP A 109 1.83 10.79 6.87
C TRP A 109 2.24 11.71 8.02
N LYS A 110 1.28 12.05 8.88
CA LYS A 110 1.54 12.68 10.18
C LYS A 110 0.57 12.15 11.25
N PRO A 111 0.95 12.18 12.54
CA PRO A 111 0.00 11.97 13.62
C PRO A 111 -1.19 12.93 13.50
N LYS A 112 -2.39 12.44 13.82
CA LYS A 112 -3.60 13.26 13.90
C LYS A 112 -3.59 14.14 15.16
#